data_AF-A0A645HCJ3-F1
#
_entry.id   AF-A0A645HCJ3-F1
#
_cell.length_a   1.000
_cell.length_b   1.000
_cell.length_c   1.000
_cell.angle_alpha   90.00
_cell.angle_beta   90.00
_cell.angle_gamma   90.00
#
_symmetry.space_group_name_H-M   'P 1'
#
loop_
_entity.id
_entity.type
_entity.pdbx_description
1 polymer ?
#
loop_
_entity_poly.entity_id
_entity_poly.type
_entity_poly.pdbx_seq_one_letter_code
_entity_poly.pdbx_strand_id
1 'polypeptide(L)'
;MGNMDFEGLAPEQIRGYGLGVMNGRACYYAMENEETKMYPLEGRAFGPHGEGLIIANSIENYNEKLSEELTEKTKIANLEVRSAGFKPYIAPALSSGSLSLLSTINSQWHYSATFIGGTFMGCRNKLVEGCTELETLKLPQELFQRLQHTYELLDILYNR
;
A
#
# COMPACT_ATOMS: atom_id res chain seq x y z
N MET A 1 -24.15 12.26 20.34
CA MET A 1 -23.71 11.10 19.55
C MET A 1 -24.83 10.74 18.60
N GLY A 2 -24.52 10.52 17.32
CA GLY A 2 -25.50 9.98 16.37
C GLY A 2 -25.77 8.51 16.69
N ASN A 3 -27.01 8.06 16.51
CA ASN A 3 -27.34 6.64 16.56
C ASN A 3 -26.87 5.99 15.25
N MET A 4 -26.21 4.83 15.32
CA MET A 4 -25.94 4.04 14.13
C MET A 4 -27.25 3.48 13.59
N ASP A 5 -27.54 3.72 12.31
CA ASP A 5 -28.74 3.22 11.62
C ASP A 5 -28.53 1.82 11.04
N PHE A 6 -27.27 1.37 10.87
CA PHE A 6 -26.86 0.09 10.31
C PHE A 6 -27.26 -0.12 8.84
N GLU A 7 -27.54 0.95 8.10
CA GLU A 7 -27.92 0.91 6.67
C GLU A 7 -26.71 1.04 5.72
N GLY A 8 -25.51 1.27 6.27
CA GLY A 8 -24.26 1.39 5.51
C GLY A 8 -23.58 0.05 5.18
N LEU A 9 -22.51 0.13 4.38
CA LEU A 9 -21.62 -1.02 4.16
C LEU A 9 -20.79 -1.30 5.42
N ALA A 10 -20.58 -2.58 5.72
CA ALA A 10 -19.61 -2.99 6.72
C ALA A 10 -18.18 -2.59 6.28
N PRO A 11 -17.27 -2.24 7.21
CA PRO A 11 -15.91 -1.81 6.87
C PRO A 11 -15.14 -2.80 5.98
N GLU A 12 -15.37 -4.10 6.17
CA GLU A 12 -14.74 -5.19 5.41
C GLU A 12 -15.21 -5.25 3.95
N GLN A 13 -16.33 -4.60 3.63
CA GLN A 13 -16.85 -4.46 2.27
C GLN A 13 -16.19 -3.28 1.52
N ILE A 14 -15.51 -2.38 2.23
CA ILE A 14 -14.89 -1.17 1.70
C ILE A 14 -13.40 -1.42 1.41
N ARG A 15 -12.93 -0.95 0.25
CA ARG A 15 -11.53 -1.09 -0.19
C ARG A 15 -11.05 0.17 -0.89
N GLY A 16 -9.81 0.56 -0.61
CA GLY A 16 -9.14 1.69 -1.27
C GLY A 16 -7.94 1.24 -2.10
N TYR A 17 -7.94 1.47 -3.41
CA TYR A 17 -6.88 0.97 -4.30
C TYR A 17 -5.66 1.89 -4.45
N GLY A 18 -5.55 2.93 -3.62
CA GLY A 18 -4.47 3.91 -3.70
C GLY A 18 -3.08 3.31 -3.55
N LEU A 19 -2.92 2.21 -2.81
CA LEU A 19 -1.62 1.57 -2.64
C LEU A 19 -1.08 0.94 -3.93
N GLY A 20 -1.94 0.58 -4.89
CA GLY A 20 -1.56 0.02 -6.18
C GLY A 20 -0.57 0.89 -6.96
N VAL A 21 -0.81 2.20 -7.04
CA VAL A 21 0.12 3.13 -7.72
C VAL A 21 1.41 3.33 -6.95
N MET A 22 1.37 3.27 -5.61
CA MET A 22 2.57 3.37 -4.79
C MET A 22 3.47 2.15 -5.00
N ASN A 23 2.90 0.94 -5.01
CA ASN A 23 3.63 -0.27 -5.36
C ASN A 23 4.19 -0.21 -6.80
N GLY A 24 3.41 0.26 -7.77
CA GLY A 24 3.88 0.39 -9.16
C GLY A 24 5.09 1.32 -9.30
N ARG A 25 5.09 2.46 -8.60
CA ARG A 25 6.22 3.38 -8.53
C ARG A 25 7.43 2.78 -7.81
N ALA A 26 7.21 2.07 -6.72
CA ALA A 26 8.25 1.36 -6.00
C ALA A 26 8.94 0.32 -6.90
N CYS A 27 8.16 -0.48 -7.65
CA CYS A 27 8.72 -1.40 -8.64
C CYS A 27 9.59 -0.68 -9.67
N TYR A 28 9.12 0.45 -10.20
CA TYR A 28 9.88 1.24 -11.17
C TYR A 28 11.24 1.67 -10.62
N TYR A 29 11.29 2.38 -9.49
CA TYR A 29 12.55 2.87 -8.93
C TYR A 29 13.45 1.78 -8.36
N ALA A 30 12.86 0.67 -7.91
CA ALA A 30 13.63 -0.48 -7.45
C ALA A 30 14.44 -1.11 -8.60
N MET A 31 13.89 -1.14 -9.81
CA MET A 31 14.61 -1.66 -10.98
C MET A 31 15.76 -0.76 -11.45
N GLU A 32 15.83 0.49 -11.00
CA GLU A 32 16.94 1.41 -11.32
C GLU A 32 18.17 1.23 -10.40
N ASN A 33 18.07 0.43 -9.34
CA ASN A 33 19.18 0.19 -8.40
C ASN A 33 19.38 -1.31 -8.15
N GLU A 34 20.61 -1.80 -8.35
CA GLU A 34 20.99 -3.19 -8.15
C GLU A 34 20.73 -3.70 -6.71
N GLU A 35 20.79 -2.83 -5.71
CA GLU A 35 20.55 -3.19 -4.31
C GLU A 35 19.06 -3.36 -3.97
N THR A 36 18.16 -2.80 -4.78
CA THR A 36 16.71 -2.87 -4.56
C THR A 36 15.97 -3.63 -5.66
N LYS A 37 16.63 -4.08 -6.72
CA LYS A 37 16.03 -4.79 -7.87
C LYS A 37 15.19 -6.02 -7.52
N MET A 38 15.41 -6.62 -6.34
CA MET A 38 14.64 -7.76 -5.84
C MET A 38 13.26 -7.38 -5.28
N TYR A 39 12.97 -6.08 -5.13
CA TYR A 39 11.69 -5.58 -4.61
C TYR A 39 10.44 -6.19 -5.28
N PRO A 40 10.37 -6.38 -6.61
CA PRO A 40 9.18 -6.98 -7.22
C PRO A 40 8.87 -8.40 -6.73
N LEU A 41 9.87 -9.12 -6.22
CA LEU A 41 9.73 -10.48 -5.68
C LEU A 41 9.62 -10.45 -4.15
N GLU A 42 10.57 -9.79 -3.49
CA GLU A 42 10.76 -9.87 -2.04
C GLU A 42 10.19 -8.67 -1.28
N GLY A 43 10.03 -7.53 -1.96
CA GLY A 43 9.63 -6.27 -1.36
C GLY A 43 8.11 -6.14 -1.18
N ARG A 44 7.69 -5.22 -0.31
CA ARG A 44 6.27 -5.00 0.00
C ARG A 44 5.96 -3.52 0.21
N ALA A 45 4.77 -3.12 -0.21
CA ALA A 45 4.20 -1.80 0.07
C ALA A 45 3.15 -1.90 1.20
N PHE A 46 3.19 -0.94 2.11
CA PHE A 46 2.27 -0.83 3.24
C PHE A 46 1.86 0.62 3.52
N GLY A 47 0.79 0.78 4.30
CA GLY A 47 0.35 2.09 4.79
C GLY A 47 -0.61 2.82 3.84
N PRO A 48 -0.78 4.13 4.00
CA PRO A 48 -1.69 4.93 3.19
C PRO A 48 -1.04 5.34 1.86
N HIS A 49 -1.84 5.94 0.97
CA HIS A 49 -1.30 6.70 -0.15
C HIS A 49 -0.85 8.09 0.36
N GLY A 50 0.39 8.22 0.83
CA GLY A 50 0.95 9.51 1.25
C GLY A 50 1.85 9.40 2.48
N GLU A 51 1.61 10.28 3.47
CA GLU A 51 2.37 10.30 4.71
C GLU A 51 2.13 9.03 5.53
N GLY A 52 3.21 8.38 6.00
CA GLY A 52 3.15 7.06 6.63
C GLY A 52 3.23 5.87 5.65
N LEU A 53 3.39 6.10 4.33
CA LEU A 53 3.72 5.05 3.38
C LEU A 53 5.02 4.35 3.78
N ILE A 54 5.06 3.02 3.67
CA ILE A 54 6.27 2.22 3.87
C ILE A 54 6.47 1.33 2.65
N ILE A 55 7.65 1.43 2.02
CA ILE A 55 8.11 0.54 0.98
C ILE A 55 9.29 -0.26 1.53
N ALA A 56 9.05 -1.51 1.93
CA ALA A 56 10.09 -2.42 2.37
C ALA A 56 10.83 -2.97 1.15
N ASN A 57 12.14 -2.74 1.05
CA ASN A 57 12.98 -3.16 -0.09
C ASN A 57 12.92 -4.69 -0.30
N SER A 58 12.93 -5.46 0.78
CA SER A 58 12.84 -6.92 0.82
C SER A 58 12.33 -7.35 2.20
N ILE A 59 11.47 -8.37 2.25
CA ILE A 59 11.08 -9.03 3.50
C ILE A 59 12.15 -10.04 3.95
N GLU A 60 12.86 -10.66 3.00
CA GLU A 60 13.87 -11.69 3.25
C GLU A 60 15.21 -11.08 3.68
N ASN A 61 15.63 -9.98 3.02
CA ASN A 61 16.87 -9.26 3.26
C ASN A 61 16.59 -7.77 3.48
N TYR A 62 15.82 -7.50 4.53
CA TYR A 62 15.39 -6.15 4.87
C TYR A 62 16.56 -5.23 5.18
N ASN A 63 16.52 -4.05 4.57
CA ASN A 63 17.44 -2.95 4.84
C ASN A 63 16.63 -1.68 5.04
N GLU A 64 16.67 -1.13 6.25
CA GLU A 64 15.93 0.06 6.65
C GLU A 64 16.23 1.25 5.72
N LYS A 65 17.51 1.56 5.53
CA LYS A 65 17.95 2.71 4.74
C LYS A 65 17.49 2.62 3.28
N LEU A 66 17.65 1.46 2.65
CA LEU A 66 17.17 1.23 1.28
C LEU A 66 15.65 1.34 1.19
N SER A 67 14.94 0.87 2.21
CA SER A 67 13.48 0.97 2.30
C SER A 67 13.02 2.42 2.44
N GLU A 68 13.68 3.23 3.26
CA GLU A 68 13.40 4.67 3.38
C GLU A 68 13.66 5.43 2.08
N GLU A 69 14.82 5.19 1.45
CA GLU A 69 15.16 5.81 0.16
C GLU A 69 14.15 5.44 -0.94
N LEU A 70 13.77 4.17 -1.02
CA LEU A 70 12.78 3.71 -2.00
C LEU A 70 11.38 4.26 -1.69
N THR A 71 11.03 4.38 -0.40
CA THR A 71 9.78 5.03 0.04
C THR A 71 9.72 6.48 -0.42
N GLU A 72 10.80 7.24 -0.21
CA GLU A 72 10.82 8.65 -0.58
C GLU A 72 10.71 8.85 -2.09
N LYS A 73 11.50 8.11 -2.88
CA LYS A 73 11.37 8.10 -4.36
C LYS A 73 9.94 7.81 -4.80
N THR A 74 9.30 6.84 -4.17
CA THR A 74 7.91 6.45 -4.46
C THR A 74 6.91 7.57 -4.14
N LYS A 75 7.09 8.30 -3.03
CA LYS A 75 6.24 9.43 -2.64
C LYS A 75 6.33 10.58 -3.65
N ILE A 76 7.54 10.91 -4.09
CA ILE A 76 7.80 12.08 -4.94
C ILE A 76 7.70 11.82 -6.44
N ALA A 77 7.53 10.57 -6.87
CA ALA A 77 7.42 10.18 -8.29
C ALA A 77 6.41 10.99 -9.10
N ASN A 78 5.32 11.42 -8.45
CA ASN A 78 4.28 12.21 -9.10
C ASN A 78 4.76 13.64 -9.45
N LEU A 79 5.78 14.16 -8.76
CA LEU A 79 6.35 15.48 -8.96
C LEU A 79 7.16 15.53 -10.26
N GLU A 80 7.84 14.45 -10.62
CA GLU A 80 8.58 14.33 -11.89
C GLU A 80 7.63 14.39 -13.10
N VAL A 81 6.49 13.71 -13.03
CA VAL A 81 5.47 13.79 -14.09
C VAL A 81 4.88 15.20 -14.19
N ARG A 82 4.68 15.86 -13.04
CA ARG A 82 4.17 17.24 -12.99
C ARG A 82 5.20 18.24 -13.51
N SER A 83 6.48 18.07 -13.20
CA SER A 83 7.54 18.96 -13.67
C SER A 83 7.72 18.86 -15.19
N ALA A 84 7.44 17.69 -15.77
CA ALA A 84 7.35 17.49 -17.22
C ALA A 84 6.08 18.12 -17.87
N GLY A 85 5.20 18.75 -17.09
CA GLY A 85 4.01 19.45 -17.59
C GLY A 85 2.74 18.60 -17.67
N PHE A 86 2.76 17.37 -17.14
CA PHE A 86 1.63 16.43 -17.24
C PHE A 86 0.97 16.17 -15.90
N LYS A 87 -0.35 15.92 -15.91
CA LYS A 87 -1.05 15.41 -14.73
C LYS A 87 -0.77 13.90 -14.58
N PRO A 88 -0.45 13.40 -13.37
CA PRO A 88 -0.02 12.02 -13.17
C PRO A 88 -1.20 11.05 -13.06
N TYR A 89 -2.15 11.06 -14.00
CA TYR A 89 -3.37 10.22 -13.93
C TYR A 89 -3.21 8.84 -14.58
N ILE A 90 -2.28 8.67 -15.53
CA ILE A 90 -2.12 7.40 -16.25
C ILE A 90 -1.69 6.28 -15.30
N ALA A 91 -0.66 6.50 -14.49
CA ALA A 91 -0.18 5.50 -13.54
C ALA A 91 -1.27 5.09 -12.52
N PRO A 92 -1.98 6.02 -11.83
CA PRO A 92 -3.14 5.67 -11.00
C PRO A 92 -4.25 4.93 -11.75
N ALA A 93 -4.62 5.37 -12.95
CA ALA A 93 -5.69 4.74 -13.73
C ALA A 93 -5.36 3.27 -14.05
N LEU A 94 -4.12 2.98 -14.41
CA LEU A 94 -3.67 1.61 -14.71
C LEU A 94 -3.49 0.77 -13.45
N SER A 95 -2.65 1.23 -12.52
CA SER A 95 -2.23 0.40 -11.37
C SER A 95 -3.33 0.27 -10.32
N SER A 96 -4.00 1.37 -9.96
CA SER A 96 -5.06 1.41 -8.95
C SER A 96 -6.44 1.19 -9.55
N GLY A 97 -6.75 1.87 -10.66
CA GLY A 97 -8.08 1.90 -11.25
C GLY A 97 -8.40 0.75 -12.22
N SER A 98 -7.41 -0.05 -12.63
CA SER A 98 -7.62 -1.15 -13.59
C SER A 98 -7.05 -2.46 -13.07
N LEU A 99 -5.72 -2.56 -12.93
CA LEU A 99 -5.04 -3.80 -12.56
C LEU A 99 -5.44 -4.28 -11.17
N SER A 100 -5.48 -3.38 -10.17
CA SER A 100 -5.89 -3.76 -8.82
C SER A 100 -7.34 -4.27 -8.79
N LEU A 101 -8.27 -3.63 -9.51
CA LEU A 101 -9.66 -4.08 -9.60
C LEU A 101 -9.78 -5.44 -10.28
N LEU A 102 -9.08 -5.65 -11.41
CA LEU A 102 -9.05 -6.94 -12.07
C LEU A 102 -8.49 -8.03 -11.16
N SER A 103 -7.42 -7.73 -10.41
CA SER A 103 -6.89 -8.67 -9.42
C SER A 103 -7.90 -8.97 -8.31
N THR A 104 -8.61 -7.96 -7.79
CA THR A 104 -9.66 -8.18 -6.79
C THR A 104 -10.77 -9.10 -7.31
N ILE A 105 -11.28 -8.86 -8.52
CA ILE A 105 -12.37 -9.65 -9.12
C ILE A 105 -11.93 -11.10 -9.35
N ASN A 106 -10.66 -11.31 -9.72
CA ASN A 106 -10.10 -12.64 -10.00
C ASN A 106 -9.48 -13.33 -8.77
N SER A 107 -9.74 -12.82 -7.56
CA SER A 107 -9.16 -13.36 -6.30
C SER A 107 -7.63 -13.44 -6.29
N GLN A 108 -6.97 -12.52 -6.98
CA GLN A 108 -5.51 -12.43 -7.09
C GLN A 108 -4.92 -11.46 -6.07
N TRP A 109 -3.66 -11.72 -5.69
CA TRP A 109 -2.89 -10.83 -4.84
C TRP A 109 -2.69 -9.45 -5.48
N HIS A 110 -2.99 -8.41 -4.72
CA HIS A 110 -2.84 -7.02 -5.12
C HIS A 110 -2.59 -6.14 -3.89
N TYR A 111 -2.40 -4.84 -4.10
CA TYR A 111 -2.20 -3.87 -3.04
C TYR A 111 -3.41 -2.94 -2.93
N SER A 112 -4.05 -2.98 -1.78
CA SER A 112 -5.18 -2.11 -1.45
C SER A 112 -5.23 -1.87 0.07
N ALA A 113 -5.89 -0.79 0.47
CA ALA A 113 -6.29 -0.52 1.84
C ALA A 113 -7.56 -1.29 2.17
N THR A 114 -7.53 -1.98 3.29
CA THR A 114 -8.64 -2.77 3.84
C THR A 114 -8.74 -2.51 5.34
N PHE A 115 -9.85 -2.94 5.94
CA PHE A 115 -10.09 -2.80 7.36
C PHE A 115 -9.30 -3.87 8.13
N ILE A 116 -8.35 -3.44 8.95
CA ILE A 116 -7.48 -4.28 9.76
C ILE A 116 -7.66 -3.83 11.21
N GLY A 117 -8.27 -4.68 12.03
CA GLY A 117 -8.29 -4.51 13.50
C GLY A 117 -8.88 -3.19 14.04
N GLY A 118 -9.68 -2.45 13.26
CA GLY A 118 -10.25 -1.17 13.66
C GLY A 118 -9.85 0.02 12.79
N THR A 119 -8.84 -0.12 11.93
CA THR A 119 -8.38 0.96 11.05
C THR A 119 -8.23 0.52 9.60
N PHE A 120 -8.27 1.47 8.66
CA PHE A 120 -7.94 1.18 7.27
C PHE A 120 -6.44 1.31 7.04
N MET A 121 -5.79 0.25 6.57
CA MET A 121 -4.37 0.29 6.23
C MET A 121 -4.08 -0.52 4.97
N GLY A 122 -3.21 0.01 4.13
CA GLY A 122 -2.76 -0.64 2.92
C GLY A 122 -1.76 -1.76 3.20
N CYS A 123 -1.97 -2.90 2.55
CA CYS A 123 -1.04 -4.02 2.50
C CYS A 123 -1.36 -4.94 1.32
N ARG A 124 -0.56 -5.99 1.12
CA ARG A 124 -0.83 -7.01 0.11
C ARG A 124 -1.96 -7.93 0.58
N ASN A 125 -3.00 -8.05 -0.23
CA ASN A 125 -4.18 -8.84 0.08
C ASN A 125 -4.84 -9.41 -1.19
N LYS A 126 -5.81 -10.32 -1.01
CA LYS A 126 -6.71 -10.80 -2.06
C LYS A 126 -8.13 -10.94 -1.50
N LEU A 127 -9.12 -10.89 -2.40
CA LEU A 127 -10.53 -11.09 -2.05
C LEU A 127 -10.95 -12.50 -2.46
N VAL A 128 -11.32 -13.33 -1.48
CA VAL A 128 -11.76 -14.71 -1.70
C VAL A 128 -13.14 -14.87 -1.09
N GLU A 129 -14.13 -15.22 -1.91
CA GLU A 129 -15.52 -15.47 -1.46
C GLU A 129 -16.14 -14.33 -0.63
N GLY A 130 -15.77 -13.08 -0.94
CA GLY A 130 -16.24 -11.89 -0.21
C GLY A 130 -15.44 -11.54 1.04
N CYS A 131 -14.46 -12.36 1.43
CA CYS A 131 -13.56 -12.12 2.56
C CYS A 131 -12.18 -11.64 2.09
N THR A 132 -11.61 -10.66 2.80
CA THR A 132 -10.23 -10.22 2.54
C THR A 132 -9.25 -11.15 3.24
N GLU A 133 -8.34 -11.76 2.47
CA GLU A 133 -7.19 -12.51 2.99
C GLU A 133 -5.95 -11.62 2.92
N LEU A 134 -5.30 -11.40 4.06
CA LEU A 134 -4.05 -10.65 4.18
C LEU A 134 -2.86 -11.57 3.99
N GLU A 135 -1.80 -11.06 3.35
CA GLU A 135 -0.55 -11.80 3.26
C GLU A 135 0.08 -11.95 4.66
N THR A 136 0.42 -13.18 5.04
CA THR A 136 1.11 -13.46 6.30
C THR A 136 2.61 -13.53 6.05
N LEU A 137 3.38 -12.70 6.76
CA LEU A 137 4.83 -12.56 6.58
C LEU A 137 5.54 -12.70 7.93
N LYS A 138 6.76 -13.25 7.90
CA LYS A 138 7.69 -13.15 9.03
C LYS A 138 8.40 -11.80 8.94
N LEU A 139 7.81 -10.77 9.55
CA LEU A 139 8.31 -9.41 9.45
C LEU A 139 9.59 -9.23 10.29
N PRO A 140 10.62 -8.54 9.77
CA PRO A 140 11.70 -8.00 10.57
C PRO A 140 11.16 -7.10 11.69
N GLN A 141 11.78 -7.16 12.88
CA GLN A 141 11.29 -6.43 14.06
C GLN A 141 11.22 -4.91 13.84
N GLU A 142 12.20 -4.36 13.14
CA GLU A 142 12.28 -2.93 12.80
C GLU A 142 11.13 -2.51 11.87
N LEU A 143 10.90 -3.28 10.80
CA LEU A 143 9.76 -3.06 9.90
C LEU A 143 8.43 -3.16 10.65
N PHE A 144 8.27 -4.13 11.54
CA PHE A 144 7.05 -4.29 12.33
C PHE A 144 6.77 -3.07 13.22
N GLN A 145 7.79 -2.51 13.88
CA GLN A 145 7.64 -1.30 14.70
C GLN A 145 7.18 -0.10 13.86
N ARG A 146 7.73 0.06 12.64
CA ARG A 146 7.30 1.12 11.72
C ARG A 146 5.84 0.94 11.28
N LEU A 147 5.46 -0.29 10.95
CA LEU A 147 4.08 -0.60 10.59
C LEU A 147 3.11 -0.30 11.73
N GLN A 148 3.48 -0.62 12.97
CA GLN A 148 2.69 -0.30 14.15
C GLN A 148 2.54 1.21 14.32
N HIS A 149 3.62 1.98 14.18
CA HIS A 149 3.55 3.44 14.25
C HIS A 149 2.63 4.03 13.18
N THR A 150 2.74 3.56 11.93
CA THR A 150 1.83 3.96 10.84
C THR A 150 0.38 3.59 11.15
N TYR A 151 0.13 2.40 11.70
CA TYR A 151 -1.21 1.97 12.10
C TYR A 151 -1.81 2.91 13.14
N GLU A 152 -1.06 3.22 14.21
CA GLU A 152 -1.48 4.13 15.28
C GLU A 152 -1.77 5.54 14.75
N LEU A 153 -0.92 6.05 13.84
CA LEU A 153 -1.13 7.31 13.17
C LEU A 153 -2.45 7.34 12.40
N LEU A 154 -2.75 6.28 11.64
CA LEU A 154 -3.98 6.17 10.85
C LEU A 154 -5.21 6.01 11.72
N ASP A 155 -5.14 5.21 12.78
CA ASP A 155 -6.20 5.05 13.77
C ASP A 155 -6.58 6.38 14.40
N ILE A 156 -5.59 7.15 14.87
CA ILE A 156 -5.80 8.50 15.41
C ILE A 156 -6.39 9.44 14.35
N LEU A 157 -6.03 9.29 13.07
CA LEU A 157 -6.53 10.16 12.01
C LEU A 157 -8.00 9.87 11.68
N TYR A 158 -8.39 8.60 11.66
CA TYR A 158 -9.72 8.16 11.21
C TYR A 158 -10.77 8.12 12.30
N ASN A 159 -10.36 7.87 13.54
CA ASN A 159 -11.26 7.69 14.68
C ASN A 159 -11.32 8.92 15.61
N ARG A 160 -10.99 10.10 15.07
CA ARG A 160 -11.12 11.40 15.76
C ARG A 160 -12.54 11.96 15.75
#